data_AF-A0A831Y4K9-F1
#
_entry.id   AF-A0A831Y4K9-F1
#
_cell.length_a   1.000
_cell.length_b   1.000
_cell.length_c   1.000
_cell.angle_alpha   90.00
_cell.angle_beta   90.00
_cell.angle_gamma   90.00
#
_symmetry.space_group_name_H-M   'P 1'
#
loop_
_entity.id
_entity.type
_entity.pdbx_description
1 polymer ?
#
loop_
_entity_poly.entity_id
_entity_poly.type
_entity_poly.pdbx_seq_one_letter_code
_entity_poly.pdbx_strand_id
1 'polypeptide(L)' 'MAEHIVEAPAPGKILKTYAEAGTHVAEGDRLCLMEALKMELPIVAPAGGTVTKLHVAAGQMVEAGDPLAVIEG' A
#
# COMPACT_ATOMS: atom_id res chain seq x y z
N MET A 1 2.71 -14.52 -14.28
CA MET A 1 3.08 -13.82 -13.04
C MET A 1 2.90 -12.35 -13.37
N ALA A 2 1.77 -11.78 -12.92
CA ALA A 2 1.49 -10.37 -13.09
C ALA A 2 1.97 -9.64 -11.84
N GLU A 3 2.76 -8.59 -12.02
CA GLU A 3 3.18 -7.70 -10.94
C GLU A 3 2.26 -6.47 -10.90
N HIS A 4 1.72 -6.19 -9.72
CA HIS A 4 0.88 -5.03 -9.46
C HIS A 4 1.62 -4.11 -8.50
N ILE A 5 2.03 -2.94 -9.00
CA ILE A 5 2.62 -1.88 -8.18
C ILE A 5 1.47 -1.03 -7.64
N VAL A 6 1.40 -0.90 -6.32
CA VAL A 6 0.45 -0.03 -5.65
C VAL A 6 1.16 1.27 -5.31
N GLU A 7 0.70 2.37 -5.88
CA GLU A 7 1.29 3.70 -5.73
C GLU A 7 0.43 4.58 -4.82
N ALA A 8 1.07 5.59 -4.23
CA ALA A 8 0.37 6.59 -3.43
C ALA A 8 -0.52 7.47 -4.33
N PRO A 9 -1.84 7.57 -4.04
CA PRO A 9 -2.75 8.36 -4.88
C PRO A 9 -2.59 9.87 -4.68
N ALA A 10 -1.97 10.29 -3.58
CA ALA A 10 -1.78 11.69 -3.19
C ALA A 10 -0.60 11.79 -2.21
N PRO A 11 0.04 12.96 -2.08
CA PRO A 11 1.02 13.18 -1.02
C PRO A 11 0.36 13.07 0.36
N GLY A 12 1.02 12.37 1.28
CA GLY A 12 0.44 12.06 2.58
C GLY A 12 1.39 11.35 3.53
N LYS A 13 0.88 10.99 4.70
CA LYS A 13 1.61 10.28 5.75
C LYS A 13 1.04 8.88 5.95
N ILE A 14 1.89 7.86 5.97
CA ILE A 14 1.46 6.51 6.34
C ILE A 14 1.17 6.47 7.84
N LEU A 15 -0.06 6.18 8.22
CA LEU A 15 -0.49 6.05 9.61
C LEU A 15 -0.24 4.63 10.13
N LYS A 16 -0.50 3.62 9.31
CA LYS A 16 -0.41 2.21 9.71
C LYS A 16 -0.14 1.32 8.51
N THR A 17 0.59 0.24 8.69
CA THR A 17 0.72 -0.85 7.72
C THR A 17 -0.04 -2.07 8.24
N TYR A 18 -0.71 -2.79 7.36
CA TYR A 18 -1.49 -3.99 7.67
C TYR A 18 -0.90 -5.26 7.04
N ALA A 19 -0.13 -5.09 5.97
CA ALA A 19 0.60 -6.17 5.31
C ALA A 19 2.11 -5.97 5.45
N GLU A 20 2.85 -7.04 5.20
CA GLU A 20 4.31 -7.06 5.06
C GLU A 20 4.72 -8.00 3.91
N ALA A 21 5.99 -7.99 3.52
CA ALA A 21 6.49 -8.91 2.49
C ALA A 21 6.21 -10.38 2.90
N GLY A 22 5.65 -11.17 1.97
CA GLY A 22 5.19 -12.54 2.19
C GLY A 22 3.71 -12.66 2.59
N THR A 23 3.02 -11.55 2.87
CA THR A 23 1.59 -11.56 3.21
C THR A 23 0.75 -11.90 1.98
N HIS A 24 -0.13 -12.88 2.09
CA HIS A 24 -1.16 -13.13 1.08
C HIS A 24 -2.33 -12.18 1.29
N VAL A 25 -2.79 -11.54 0.21
CA VAL A 25 -3.88 -10.57 0.21
C VAL A 25 -4.90 -10.92 -0.87
N ALA A 26 -6.18 -10.65 -0.60
CA ALA A 26 -7.24 -10.64 -1.60
C ALA A 26 -7.42 -9.25 -2.21
N GLU A 27 -8.11 -9.16 -3.35
CA GLU A 27 -8.56 -7.88 -3.89
C GLU A 27 -9.39 -7.12 -2.83
N GLY A 28 -9.05 -5.85 -2.60
CA GLY A 28 -9.69 -5.01 -1.59
C GLY A 28 -9.12 -5.13 -0.18
N ASP A 29 -8.19 -6.05 0.10
CA ASP A 29 -7.53 -6.12 1.40
C ASP A 29 -6.64 -4.90 1.65
N ARG A 30 -6.63 -4.43 2.90
CA ARG A 30 -5.86 -3.24 3.28
C ARG A 30 -4.38 -3.56 3.34
N LEU A 31 -3.58 -2.74 2.67
CA LEU A 31 -2.12 -2.81 2.69
C LEU A 31 -1.56 -1.84 3.72
N CYS A 32 -2.05 -0.59 3.68
CA CYS A 32 -1.70 0.46 4.64
C CYS A 32 -2.83 1.49 4.75
N LEU A 33 -2.76 2.32 5.78
CA LEU A 33 -3.60 3.49 5.99
C LEU A 33 -2.74 4.73 5.81
N MET A 34 -3.17 5.65 4.95
CA MET A 34 -2.52 6.93 4.73
C MET A 34 -3.40 8.07 5.24
N GLU A 35 -2.80 9.18 5.65
CA GLU A 35 -3.48 10.45 5.89
C GLU A 35 -3.06 11.44 4.80
N ALA A 36 -4.05 12.01 4.10
CA ALA A 36 -3.84 13.12 3.18
C ALA A 36 -4.90 14.19 3.44
N LEU A 37 -4.49 15.45 3.55
CA LEU A 37 -5.40 16.59 3.75
C LEU A 37 -6.37 16.43 4.95
N LYS A 38 -5.89 15.86 6.07
CA LYS A 38 -6.67 15.54 7.29
C LYS A 38 -7.76 14.47 7.09
N MET A 39 -7.68 13.71 6.00
CA MET A 39 -8.57 12.59 5.72
C MET A 39 -7.76 11.29 5.68
N GLU A 40 -8.33 10.23 6.26
CA GLU A 40 -7.74 8.89 6.20
C GLU A 40 -8.12 8.21 4.88
N LEU A 41 -7.12 7.69 4.18
CA LEU A 41 -7.23 6.99 2.91
C LEU A 41 -6.69 5.57 3.09
N PRO A 42 -7.56 4.54 3.15
CA PRO A 42 -7.11 3.16 3.13
C PRO A 42 -6.57 2.81 1.75
N ILE A 43 -5.34 2.30 1.71
CA ILE A 43 -4.72 1.75 0.51
C ILE A 43 -5.01 0.26 0.47
N VAL A 44 -5.63 -0.18 -0.61
CA VAL A 44 -6.10 -1.57 -0.77
C VAL A 44 -5.38 -2.26 -1.93
N ALA A 45 -5.34 -3.59 -1.87
CA ALA A 45 -4.81 -4.42 -2.93
C ALA A 45 -5.71 -4.36 -4.18
N PRO A 46 -5.17 -4.04 -5.37
CA PRO A 46 -5.94 -3.98 -6.62
C PRO A 46 -6.29 -5.37 -7.18
N ALA A 47 -5.64 -6.42 -6.69
CA ALA A 47 -5.86 -7.80 -7.05
C ALA A 47 -5.39 -8.73 -5.92
N GLY A 48 -5.85 -9.98 -5.93
CA GLY A 48 -5.35 -11.01 -5.02
C GLY A 48 -3.95 -11.50 -5.41
N GLY A 49 -3.10 -11.77 -4.43
CA GLY A 49 -1.74 -12.24 -4.64
C GLY A 49 -0.90 -12.23 -3.36
N THR A 50 0.42 -12.28 -3.51
CA THR A 50 1.38 -12.16 -2.40
C THR A 50 2.05 -10.80 -2.46
N VAL A 51 2.04 -10.07 -1.34
CA VAL A 51 2.83 -8.85 -1.19
C VAL A 51 4.30 -9.22 -1.21
N THR A 52 5.04 -8.89 -2.27
CA THR A 52 6.47 -9.20 -2.38
C THR A 52 7.32 -8.14 -1.71
N LYS A 53 6.84 -6.88 -1.70
CA LYS A 53 7.52 -5.74 -1.05
C LYS A 53 6.52 -4.75 -0.48
N LEU A 54 6.85 -4.18 0.68
CA LEU A 54 6.22 -2.99 1.24
C LEU A 54 7.31 -1.93 1.41
N HIS A 55 7.20 -0.83 0.67
CA HIS A 55 8.21 0.22 0.58
C HIS A 55 8.05 1.31 1.64
N VAL A 56 7.07 1.16 2.52
CA VAL A 56 6.67 2.19 3.48
C VAL A 56 6.49 1.64 4.88
N ALA A 57 6.71 2.50 5.87
CA ALA A 57 6.44 2.23 7.27
C ALA A 57 5.51 3.29 7.88
N ALA A 58 4.84 2.93 8.98
CA ALA A 58 4.06 3.90 9.74
C ALA A 58 4.93 5.09 10.18
N GLY A 59 4.42 6.29 9.97
CA GLY A 59 5.12 7.55 10.22
C GLY A 59 5.79 8.17 8.98
N GLN A 60 5.98 7.41 7.90
CA GLN A 60 6.65 7.87 6.69
C GLN A 60 5.78 8.83 5.87
N MET A 61 6.40 9.87 5.32
CA MET A 61 5.78 10.75 4.30
C MET A 61 6.03 10.17 2.91
N VAL A 62 5.02 10.25 2.05
CA VAL A 62 5.07 9.82 0.64
C VAL A 62 4.54 10.92 -0.26
N GLU A 63 5.00 10.95 -1.51
CA GLU A 63 4.47 11.80 -2.57
C GLU A 63 3.49 11.02 -3.47
N ALA A 64 2.72 11.73 -4.29
CA ALA A 64 1.85 11.06 -5.27
C ALA A 64 2.70 10.28 -6.28
N GLY A 65 2.32 9.04 -6.55
CA GLY A 65 3.07 8.12 -7.43
C GLY A 65 4.18 7.34 -6.71
N ASP A 66 4.48 7.62 -5.45
CA ASP A 66 5.48 6.82 -4.73
C ASP A 66 5.00 5.36 -4.59
N PRO A 67 5.87 4.37 -4.87
CA PRO A 67 5.51 2.98 -4.72
C PRO A 67 5.32 2.64 -3.23
N LEU A 68 4.15 2.10 -2.90
CA LEU A 68 3.79 1.69 -1.54
C LEU A 68 4.00 0.20 -1.33
N ALA A 69 3.52 -0.62 -2.27
CA ALA A 69 3.60 -2.07 -2.21
C ALA A 69 3.71 -2.69 -3.61
N VAL A 70 4.23 -3.91 -3.67
CA VAL A 70 4.22 -4.75 -4.87
C VAL A 70 3.51 -6.04 -4.55
N ILE A 71 2.54 -6.42 -5.38
CA ILE A 71 1.77 -7.66 -5.27
C ILE A 71 2.05 -8.52 -6.49
N GLU A 72 2.35 -9.79 -6.28
CA GLU A 72 2.56 -10.78 -7.34
C GLU A 72 1.44 -11.83 -7.32
N GLY A 73 0.84 -12.08 -8.49
CA GLY A 73 -0.23 -13.06 -8.71
C GLY A 73 -0.03 -13.92 -9.95
#